data_AF-A0A521R0E4-F1
#
_entry.id   AF-A0A521R0E4-F1
#
_cell.length_a   1.000
_cell.length_b   1.000
_cell.length_c   1.000
_cell.angle_alpha   90.00
_cell.angle_beta   90.00
_cell.angle_gamma   90.00
#
_symmetry.space_group_name_H-M   'P 1'
#
loop_
_entity.id
_entity.type
_entity.pdbx_description
1 polymer ?
#
loop_
_entity_poly.entity_id
_entity_poly.type
_entity_poly.pdbx_seq_one_letter_code
_entity_poly.pdbx_strand_id
1 'polypeptide(L)' 'MTDRQTATTDSSANDTDRQDILNEIGAKWSKFSRKELSNLTTIDQLVSQIGTKYGVKKEAAQRQVDMLMDGRNLTA' A
#
# COMPACT_ATOMS: atom_id res chain seq x y z
N MET A 1 -25.95 -23.92 26.45
CA MET A 1 -24.62 -24.44 26.07
C MET A 1 -23.95 -23.33 25.27
N THR A 2 -22.73 -23.01 25.69
CA THR A 2 -21.98 -21.77 25.51
C THR A 2 -21.76 -21.33 24.06
N ASP A 3 -21.73 -20.01 23.89
CA ASP A 3 -21.36 -19.20 22.72
C ASP A 3 -20.23 -19.76 21.86
N ARG A 4 -20.36 -19.58 20.54
CA ARG A 4 -19.22 -19.56 19.62
C ARG A 4 -19.31 -18.32 18.72
N GLN A 5 -18.91 -17.19 19.29
CA GLN A 5 -18.37 -16.07 18.52
C GLN A 5 -17.18 -16.60 17.70
N THR A 6 -17.35 -16.75 16.40
CA THR A 6 -16.21 -16.80 15.48
C THR A 6 -15.71 -15.37 15.31
N ALA A 7 -14.81 -14.98 16.22
CA ALA A 7 -14.03 -13.77 16.13
C ALA A 7 -13.22 -13.78 14.82
N THR A 8 -13.56 -12.86 13.94
CA THR A 8 -12.66 -12.05 13.09
C THR A 8 -11.17 -12.41 13.18
N THR A 9 -10.67 -13.25 12.26
CA THR A 9 -9.23 -13.46 12.05
C THR A 9 -8.74 -13.07 10.64
N ASP A 10 -9.60 -12.50 9.79
CA ASP A 10 -9.16 -12.00 8.47
C ASP A 10 -8.52 -10.61 8.52
N SER A 11 -8.84 -9.79 9.53
CA SER A 11 -8.36 -8.40 9.60
C SER A 11 -6.86 -8.28 9.91
N SER A 12 -6.24 -9.30 10.50
CA SER A 12 -4.83 -9.25 10.91
C SER A 12 -3.85 -9.62 9.79
N ALA A 13 -4.27 -10.44 8.82
CA ALA A 13 -3.45 -10.79 7.67
C ALA A 13 -3.32 -9.58 6.71
N ASN A 14 -4.45 -8.93 6.39
CA ASN A 14 -4.48 -7.73 5.54
C ASN A 14 -3.68 -6.56 6.12
N ASP A 15 -3.70 -6.32 7.44
CA ASP A 15 -2.94 -5.22 8.02
C ASP A 15 -1.43 -5.49 7.95
N THR A 16 -0.99 -6.73 8.19
CA THR A 16 0.43 -7.10 8.08
C THR A 16 0.93 -6.95 6.65
N ASP A 17 0.20 -7.50 5.67
CA ASP A 17 0.52 -7.38 4.25
C ASP A 17 0.56 -5.92 3.80
N ARG A 18 -0.39 -5.10 4.30
CA ARG A 18 -0.41 -3.67 4.01
C ARG A 18 0.83 -2.96 4.57
N GLN A 19 1.21 -3.21 5.81
CA GLN A 19 2.40 -2.56 6.40
C GLN A 19 3.68 -2.96 5.67
N ASP A 20 3.78 -4.21 5.22
CA ASP A 20 4.92 -4.69 4.44
C ASP A 20 4.99 -3.99 3.07
N ILE A 21 3.84 -3.88 2.39
CA ILE A 21 3.74 -3.11 1.14
C ILE A 21 4.14 -1.64 1.38
N LEU A 22 3.64 -0.99 2.44
CA LEU A 22 4.02 0.40 2.76
C LEU A 22 5.52 0.54 3.05
N ASN A 23 6.12 -0.41 3.76
CA ASN A 23 7.56 -0.41 4.02
C ASN A 23 8.37 -0.55 2.72
N GLU A 24 7.97 -1.44 1.82
CA GLU A 24 8.62 -1.58 0.52
C GLU A 24 8.46 -0.34 -0.37
N ILE A 25 7.28 0.29 -0.37
CA ILE A 25 7.05 1.58 -1.04
C ILE A 25 8.01 2.62 -0.45
N GLY A 26 8.12 2.73 0.87
CA GLY A 26 9.05 3.65 1.53
C GLY A 26 10.52 3.39 1.20
N ALA A 27 10.90 2.11 1.06
CA ALA A 27 12.25 1.72 0.66
C ALA A 27 12.55 2.08 -0.81
N LYS A 28 11.60 1.81 -1.73
CA LYS A 28 11.75 2.08 -3.16
C LYS A 28 11.70 3.57 -3.50
N TRP A 29 10.88 4.33 -2.78
CA TRP A 29 10.69 5.76 -2.98
C TRP A 29 11.02 6.53 -1.71
N SER A 30 12.31 6.78 -1.48
CA SER A 30 12.84 7.44 -0.27
C SER A 30 12.34 8.87 -0.02
N LYS A 31 11.66 9.52 -0.98
CA LYS A 31 10.99 10.82 -0.77
C LYS A 31 9.66 10.73 -0.01
N PHE A 32 9.14 9.53 0.22
CA PHE A 32 7.95 9.34 1.04
C PHE A 32 8.30 9.15 2.51
N SER A 33 7.56 9.85 3.36
CA SER A 33 7.58 9.61 4.79
C SER A 33 6.59 8.50 5.18
N ARG A 34 6.85 7.80 6.30
CA ARG A 34 5.91 6.82 6.86
C ARG A 34 4.49 7.38 7.04
N LYS A 35 4.35 8.64 7.44
CA LYS A 35 3.03 9.29 7.58
C LYS A 35 2.31 9.43 6.25
N GLU A 36 3.02 9.83 5.20
CA GLU A 36 2.45 9.91 3.85
C GLU A 36 2.02 8.53 3.37
N LEU A 37 2.85 7.52 3.58
CA LEU A 37 2.56 6.13 3.23
C LEU A 37 1.35 5.58 3.98
N SER A 38 1.26 5.82 5.30
CA SER A 38 0.10 5.40 6.08
C SER A 38 -1.21 6.05 5.60
N ASN A 39 -1.15 7.27 5.07
CA ASN A 39 -2.27 7.98 4.46
C ASN A 39 -2.64 7.47 3.06
N LEU A 40 -1.78 6.69 2.40
CA LEU A 40 -2.10 6.06 1.13
C LEU A 40 -3.01 4.85 1.40
N THR A 41 -4.26 4.97 0.97
CA THR A 41 -5.24 3.88 1.07
C THR A 41 -5.45 3.18 -0.26
N THR A 42 -5.04 3.80 -1.37
CA THR A 42 -5.20 3.23 -2.72
C THR A 42 -3.97 3.41 -3.61
N ILE A 43 -3.85 2.54 -4.61
CA ILE A 43 -2.80 2.59 -5.63
C ILE A 43 -2.85 3.92 -6.41
N ASP A 44 -4.03 4.42 -6.77
CA ASP A 44 -4.16 5.70 -7.49
C ASP A 44 -3.58 6.88 -6.71
N GLN A 45 -3.77 6.92 -5.39
CA GLN A 45 -3.17 7.94 -4.53
C GLN A 45 -1.65 7.85 -4.54
N LEU A 46 -1.10 6.63 -4.46
CA LEU A 46 0.33 6.40 -4.52
C LEU A 46 0.91 6.88 -5.87
N VAL A 47 0.28 6.49 -6.98
CA VAL A 47 0.69 6.91 -8.33
C VAL A 47 0.67 8.44 -8.48
N SER A 48 -0.38 9.10 -7.98
CA SER A 48 -0.51 10.55 -8.01
C SER A 48 0.59 11.25 -7.20
N GLN A 49 0.89 10.76 -6.00
CA GLN A 49 1.96 11.33 -5.20
C GLN A 49 3.35 11.06 -5.77
N ILE A 50 3.58 9.89 -6.37
CA ILE A 50 4.85 9.59 -7.06
C ILE A 50 5.04 10.58 -8.20
N GLY A 51 4.01 10.79 -9.02
CA GLY A 51 4.03 11.79 -10.09
C GLY A 51 4.36 13.19 -9.58
N THR A 52 3.73 13.59 -8.47
CA THR A 52 3.94 14.91 -7.85
C THR A 52 5.34 15.08 -7.25
N LYS A 53 5.87 14.09 -6.52
CA LYS A 53 7.17 14.19 -5.82
C LYS A 53 8.38 13.96 -6.73
N TYR A 54 8.23 13.12 -7.74
CA TYR A 54 9.31 12.73 -8.65
C TYR A 54 9.19 13.39 -10.03
N GLY A 55 8.10 14.09 -10.32
CA GLY A 55 7.88 14.72 -11.63
C GLY A 55 7.74 13.72 -12.76
N VAL A 56 7.38 12.47 -12.45
CA VAL A 56 7.21 11.41 -13.44
C VAL A 56 5.78 11.41 -13.97
N LYS A 57 5.61 11.00 -15.23
CA LYS A 57 4.27 10.85 -15.81
C LYS A 57 3.48 9.74 -15.11
N LYS A 58 2.15 9.86 -15.12
CA LYS A 58 1.24 8.90 -14.46
C LYS A 58 1.53 7.47 -14.90
N GLU A 59 1.77 7.24 -16.18
CA GLU A 59 2.01 5.90 -16.75
C GLU A 59 3.32 5.29 -16.21
N ALA A 60 4.35 6.12 -16.02
CA ALA A 60 5.62 5.68 -15.46
C ALA A 60 5.48 5.37 -13.97
N ALA A 61 4.81 6.23 -13.21
CA ALA A 61 4.50 5.98 -11.80
C ALA A 61 3.68 4.70 -11.63
N GLN A 62 2.65 4.52 -12.47
CA GLN A 62 1.79 3.34 -12.42
C GLN A 62 2.56 2.05 -12.68
N ARG A 63 3.41 2.00 -13.72
CA ARG A 63 4.29 0.84 -13.95
C ARG A 63 5.19 0.53 -12.76
N GLN A 64 5.74 1.54 -12.10
CA GLN A 64 6.61 1.31 -10.94
C GLN A 64 5.85 0.74 -9.73
N VAL A 65 4.60 1.17 -9.55
CA VAL A 65 3.67 0.62 -8.55
C VAL A 65 3.24 -0.79 -8.93
N ASP A 66 2.83 -1.04 -10.17
CA ASP A 66 2.45 -2.37 -10.65
C ASP A 66 3.59 -3.38 -10.47
N MET A 67 4.83 -3.00 -10.79
CA MET A 67 6.03 -3.81 -10.55
C MET A 67 6.32 -4.06 -9.07
N LEU A 68 5.87 -3.19 -8.17
CA LEU A 68 6.02 -3.39 -6.73
C LEU A 68 4.90 -4.30 -6.19
N MET A 69 3.71 -4.10 -6.72
CA MET A 69 2.53 -4.86 -6.36
C MET A 69 2.71 -6.31 -6.77
N ASP A 70 3.24 -6.64 -7.95
CA ASP A 70 3.58 -8.02 -8.40
C ASP A 70 2.54 -9.09 -7.96
N GLY A 71 1.24 -8.75 -8.09
CA GLY A 71 0.11 -9.61 -7.68
C GLY A 71 -0.46 -9.38 -6.27
N ARG A 72 0.20 -8.58 -5.43
CA ARG A 72 -0.26 -8.10 -4.12
C ARG A 72 -1.08 -6.83 -4.29
N ASN A 73 -2.26 -6.75 -3.68
CA ASN A 73 -3.15 -5.60 -3.83
C ASN A 73 -3.14 -4.74 -2.58
N LEU A 74 -3.13 -3.42 -2.76
CA LEU A 74 -3.26 -2.43 -1.69
C LEU A 74 -4.76 -2.24 -1.40
N THR A 75 -5.45 -3.35 -1.11
CA THR A 75 -6.87 -3.38 -0.74
C THR A 75 -6.97 -3.49 0.77
N ALA A 76 -7.82 -2.64 1.36
CA ALA A 76 -8.18 -2.70 2.78
C ALA A 76 -8.94 -3.99 3.11
#